data_AF-A0A4W5R8A3-F1
#
_entry.id   AF-A0A4W5R8A3-F1
#
_cell.length_a   1.000
_cell.length_b   1.000
_cell.length_c   1.000
_cell.angle_alpha   90.00
_cell.angle_beta   90.00
_cell.angle_gamma   90.00
#
_symmetry.space_group_name_H-M   'P 1'
#
loop_
_entity.id
_entity.type
_entity.pdbx_description
1 polymer ?
#
loop_
_entity_poly.entity_id
_entity_poly.type
_entity_poly.pdbx_seq_one_letter_code
_entity_poly.pdbx_strand_id
1 'polypeptide(L)'
;MNDGPLCKCSAKSRRTGIRHSIYPGEESVKECRPMNNNSGKLYHYRITVSPPTNFLTDRPTVIEYDDHEYLFEGFSLFSHMPLTNIPLCRVIRFNIDYTIHFIEEMTPENYCVKGLELFSSYLFQDILELYDWNLTGPEWDNQSPGCQKFHFMPRFVRFLPGETVPSSQNSLCWRMLVLHAVVCTLFFFISLFFYFTFI
;
A
#
# COMPACT_ATOMS: atom_id res chain seq x y z
N MET A 1 -3.14 20.77 3.57
CA MET A 1 -2.45 21.43 4.72
C MET A 1 -3.38 22.48 5.29
N ASN A 2 -3.38 22.72 6.61
CA ASN A 2 -4.46 23.50 7.22
C ASN A 2 -4.43 25.00 6.89
N ASP A 3 -3.26 25.54 6.49
CA ASP A 3 -3.07 26.97 6.22
C ASP A 3 -2.65 27.24 4.75
N GLY A 4 -3.57 26.99 3.81
CA GLY A 4 -3.41 27.37 2.40
C GLY A 4 -2.72 26.31 1.51
N PRO A 5 -2.28 26.69 0.29
CA PRO A 5 -1.77 25.73 -0.68
C PRO A 5 -0.45 25.11 -0.22
N LEU A 6 -0.33 23.78 -0.37
CA LEU A 6 0.84 22.99 0.02
C LEU A 6 2.13 23.47 -0.67
N CYS A 7 1.99 24.03 -1.88
CA CYS A 7 3.09 24.55 -2.66
C CYS A 7 2.78 25.95 -3.21
N LYS A 8 3.71 26.88 -3.01
CA LYS A 8 3.67 28.25 -3.56
C LYS A 8 4.60 28.44 -4.77
N CYS A 9 5.14 27.35 -5.32
CA CYS A 9 6.04 27.41 -6.46
C CYS A 9 5.29 27.84 -7.74
N SER A 10 6.03 28.44 -8.67
CA SER A 10 5.50 28.79 -9.99
C SER A 10 5.02 27.55 -10.75
N ALA A 11 4.12 27.74 -11.73
CA ALA A 11 3.66 26.64 -12.58
C ALA A 11 4.81 25.90 -13.29
N LYS A 12 5.88 26.60 -13.66
CA LYS A 12 7.08 26.00 -14.26
C LYS A 12 7.84 25.14 -13.25
N SER A 13 8.02 25.64 -12.03
CA SER A 13 8.73 24.95 -10.96
C SER A 13 7.98 23.70 -10.45
N ARG A 14 6.65 23.68 -10.54
CA ARG A 14 5.83 22.49 -10.19
C ARG A 14 6.02 21.30 -11.13
N ARG A 15 6.61 21.50 -12.31
CA ARG A 15 6.94 20.44 -13.27
C ARG A 15 8.28 19.77 -12.99
N THR A 16 8.97 20.16 -11.92
CA THR A 16 10.27 19.63 -11.56
C THR A 16 10.40 19.47 -10.05
N GLY A 17 11.16 18.46 -9.62
CA GLY A 17 11.57 18.29 -8.23
C GLY A 17 10.76 17.26 -7.45
N ILE A 18 11.46 16.59 -6.54
CA ILE A 18 10.96 15.47 -5.74
C ILE A 18 9.76 15.84 -4.86
N ARG A 19 9.66 17.09 -4.38
CA ARG A 19 8.52 17.58 -3.59
C ARG A 19 7.22 17.70 -4.37
N HIS A 20 7.28 17.60 -5.70
CA HIS A 20 6.11 17.55 -6.58
C HIS A 20 5.87 16.12 -7.11
N SER A 21 6.48 15.11 -6.49
CA SER A 21 6.41 13.70 -6.91
C SER A 21 6.96 13.46 -8.31
N ILE A 22 7.99 14.22 -8.70
CA ILE A 22 8.68 14.10 -9.99
C ILE A 22 10.09 13.60 -9.72
N TYR A 23 10.31 12.30 -9.94
CA TYR A 23 11.60 11.66 -9.75
C TYR A 23 12.30 11.46 -11.09
N PRO A 24 13.55 11.96 -11.25
CA PRO A 24 14.31 11.79 -12.48
C PRO A 24 14.49 10.32 -12.84
N GLY A 25 14.24 9.97 -14.10
CA GLY A 25 14.41 8.60 -14.62
C GLY A 25 13.21 7.69 -14.44
N GLU A 26 12.14 8.14 -13.77
CA GLU A 26 10.87 7.42 -13.79
C GLU A 26 10.15 7.58 -15.12
N GLU A 27 9.64 6.48 -15.64
CA GLU A 27 8.82 6.43 -16.86
C GLU A 27 7.38 6.03 -16.52
N SER A 28 6.46 6.26 -17.48
CA SER A 28 5.09 5.79 -17.34
C SER A 28 5.03 4.26 -17.33
N VAL A 29 4.26 3.71 -16.40
CA VAL A 29 4.12 2.28 -16.24
C VAL A 29 3.05 1.76 -17.19
N LYS A 30 3.37 0.70 -17.95
CA LYS A 30 2.43 0.03 -18.85
C LYS A 30 1.25 -0.51 -18.06
N GLU A 31 0.03 -0.29 -18.57
CA GLU A 31 -1.19 -0.78 -17.94
C GLU A 31 -1.18 -2.30 -17.73
N CYS A 32 -1.53 -2.72 -16.51
CA CYS A 32 -1.81 -4.11 -16.18
C CYS A 32 -3.16 -4.55 -16.76
N ARG A 33 -3.34 -5.87 -16.93
CA ARG A 33 -4.67 -6.42 -17.28
C ARG A 33 -5.58 -6.33 -16.06
N PRO A 34 -6.69 -5.57 -16.09
CA PRO A 34 -7.44 -5.22 -14.88
C PRO A 34 -8.06 -6.44 -14.19
N MET A 35 -8.61 -7.39 -14.95
CA MET A 35 -9.27 -8.59 -14.42
C MET A 35 -8.31 -9.77 -14.17
N ASN A 36 -6.99 -9.55 -14.20
CA ASN A 36 -5.98 -10.58 -14.00
C ASN A 36 -5.05 -10.18 -12.83
N ASN A 37 -4.37 -11.14 -12.21
CA ASN A 37 -3.38 -10.89 -11.14
C ASN A 37 -2.03 -10.39 -11.69
N ASN A 38 -1.74 -10.58 -12.99
CA ASN A 38 -0.49 -10.20 -13.64
C ASN A 38 0.76 -10.75 -12.93
N SER A 39 0.68 -11.96 -12.35
CA SER A 39 1.74 -12.55 -11.50
C SER A 39 3.13 -12.69 -12.17
N GLY A 40 3.20 -12.76 -13.50
CA GLY A 40 4.47 -12.76 -14.25
C GLY A 40 5.06 -11.38 -14.54
N LYS A 41 4.41 -10.30 -14.13
CA LYS A 41 4.82 -8.90 -14.36
C LYS A 41 4.96 -8.09 -13.07
N LEU A 42 4.37 -8.58 -11.98
CA LEU A 42 4.35 -7.92 -10.69
C LEU A 42 5.21 -8.70 -9.70
N TYR A 43 6.11 -7.99 -9.03
CA TYR A 43 6.94 -8.50 -7.95
C TYR A 43 6.24 -8.25 -6.61
N HIS A 44 6.10 -9.28 -5.80
CA HIS A 44 5.33 -9.25 -4.55
C HIS A 44 6.24 -9.14 -3.33
N TYR A 45 5.91 -8.20 -2.45
CA TYR A 45 6.60 -7.98 -1.18
C TYR A 45 5.60 -7.85 -0.06
N ARG A 46 5.82 -8.53 1.06
CA ARG A 46 5.14 -8.24 2.31
C ARG A 46 5.79 -7.04 2.97
N ILE A 47 4.96 -6.06 3.34
CA ILE A 47 5.39 -4.92 4.13
C ILE A 47 5.31 -5.29 5.61
N THR A 48 6.41 -5.11 6.34
CA THR A 48 6.42 -5.22 7.80
C THR A 48 7.05 -3.99 8.45
N VAL A 49 6.67 -3.73 9.70
CA VAL A 49 7.18 -2.60 10.48
C VAL A 49 7.76 -3.11 11.79
N SER A 50 8.97 -2.63 12.12
CA SER A 50 9.68 -2.95 13.35
C SER A 50 10.07 -1.66 14.08
N PRO A 51 9.80 -1.52 15.39
CA PRO A 51 9.12 -2.48 16.27
C PRO A 51 7.60 -2.51 16.05
N PRO A 52 6.89 -3.59 16.41
CA PRO A 52 5.44 -3.71 16.22
C PRO A 52 4.61 -2.97 17.30
N THR A 53 5.22 -2.09 18.09
CA THR A 53 4.68 -1.53 19.35
C THR A 53 3.27 -0.95 19.22
N ASN A 54 2.96 -0.29 18.11
CA ASN A 54 1.65 0.33 17.88
C ASN A 54 0.77 -0.43 16.86
N PHE A 55 1.25 -1.58 16.38
CA PHE A 55 0.52 -2.46 15.46
C PHE A 55 -0.24 -3.56 16.19
N LEU A 56 0.17 -3.89 17.41
CA LEU A 56 -0.54 -4.79 18.30
C LEU A 56 -1.61 -4.00 19.06
N THR A 57 -2.81 -3.92 18.48
CA THR A 57 -3.97 -3.29 19.14
C THR A 57 -4.82 -4.34 19.85
N ASP A 58 -5.44 -3.97 20.98
CA ASP A 58 -6.38 -4.83 21.71
C ASP A 58 -7.63 -5.18 20.89
N ARG A 59 -7.88 -4.41 19.83
CA ARG A 59 -8.99 -4.57 18.89
C ARG A 59 -8.44 -4.54 17.47
N PRO A 60 -7.90 -5.66 16.97
CA PRO A 60 -7.47 -5.74 15.58
C PRO A 60 -8.69 -5.77 14.65
N THR A 61 -8.49 -5.39 13.39
CA THR A 61 -9.49 -5.64 12.35
C THR A 61 -9.57 -7.15 12.10
N VAL A 62 -10.73 -7.74 12.37
CA VAL A 62 -11.02 -9.17 12.15
C VAL A 62 -12.07 -9.31 11.06
N ILE A 63 -11.92 -10.32 10.22
CA ILE A 63 -12.95 -10.77 9.28
C ILE A 63 -13.28 -12.23 9.57
N GLU A 64 -14.56 -12.59 9.43
CA GLU A 64 -15.03 -13.96 9.53
C GLU A 64 -15.29 -14.52 8.14
N TYR A 65 -14.76 -15.71 7.87
CA TYR A 65 -15.00 -16.44 6.63
C TYR A 65 -14.92 -17.95 6.87
N ASP A 66 -15.90 -18.68 6.34
CA ASP A 66 -15.96 -20.15 6.44
C ASP A 66 -15.82 -20.64 7.89
N ASP A 67 -16.55 -20.01 8.82
CA ASP A 67 -16.50 -20.27 10.28
C ASP A 67 -15.12 -20.04 10.94
N HIS A 68 -14.27 -19.22 10.31
CA HIS A 68 -12.95 -18.90 10.80
C HIS A 68 -12.68 -17.39 10.86
N GLU A 69 -12.00 -16.97 11.91
CA GLU A 69 -11.53 -15.59 12.08
C GLU A 69 -10.16 -15.39 11.42
N TYR A 70 -10.02 -14.30 10.68
CA TYR A 70 -8.77 -13.84 10.10
C TYR A 70 -8.46 -12.43 10.59
N LEU A 71 -7.24 -12.23 11.08
CA LEU A 71 -6.77 -10.96 11.62
C LEU A 71 -5.99 -10.18 10.57
N PHE A 72 -6.19 -8.88 10.53
CA PHE A 72 -5.41 -8.00 9.69
C PHE A 72 -3.93 -7.98 10.11
N GLU A 73 -3.03 -8.28 9.18
CA GLU A 73 -1.58 -8.37 9.42
C GLU A 73 -0.78 -7.21 8.80
N GLY A 74 -1.41 -6.39 7.94
CA GLY A 74 -0.74 -5.34 7.19
C GLY A 74 -1.01 -5.42 5.69
N PHE A 75 -0.04 -5.00 4.89
CA PHE A 75 -0.18 -4.90 3.44
C PHE A 75 0.86 -5.73 2.69
N SER A 76 0.42 -6.29 1.58
CA SER A 76 1.27 -6.73 0.47
C SER A 76 1.40 -5.59 -0.54
N LEU A 77 2.60 -5.43 -1.08
CA LEU A 77 2.94 -4.47 -2.12
C LEU A 77 3.34 -5.23 -3.40
N PHE A 78 2.78 -4.79 -4.52
CA PHE A 78 3.12 -5.27 -5.85
C PHE A 78 3.80 -4.16 -6.62
N SER A 79 5.02 -4.41 -7.11
CA SER A 79 5.77 -3.47 -7.95
C SER A 79 5.95 -4.01 -9.36
N HIS A 80 5.99 -3.12 -10.34
CA HIS A 80 6.29 -3.45 -11.73
C HIS A 80 7.78 -3.74 -11.98
N MET A 81 8.65 -3.44 -11.00
CA MET A 81 10.09 -3.68 -11.06
C MET A 81 10.57 -4.36 -9.77
N PRO A 82 11.65 -5.15 -9.83
CA PRO A 82 12.22 -5.74 -8.63
C PRO A 82 12.84 -4.67 -7.74
N LEU A 83 12.57 -4.77 -6.45
CA LEU A 83 13.04 -3.86 -5.41
C LEU A 83 14.45 -4.26 -4.97
N THR A 84 15.45 -3.93 -5.78
CA THR A 84 16.85 -4.25 -5.49
C THR A 84 17.53 -3.15 -4.70
N ASN A 85 18.33 -3.52 -3.69
CA ASN A 85 19.16 -2.60 -2.90
C ASN A 85 18.41 -1.40 -2.28
N ILE A 86 17.17 -1.60 -1.81
CA ILE A 86 16.44 -0.54 -1.12
C ILE A 86 17.14 -0.20 0.20
N PRO A 87 17.47 1.08 0.45
CA PRO A 87 18.02 1.50 1.73
C PRO A 87 17.01 1.26 2.86
N LEU A 88 17.50 1.06 4.08
CA LEU A 88 16.65 0.94 5.26
C LEU A 88 15.72 2.16 5.37
N CYS A 89 14.42 1.93 5.21
CA CYS A 89 13.42 2.96 5.39
C CYS A 89 13.14 3.12 6.89
N ARG A 90 13.53 4.26 7.44
CA ARG A 90 13.30 4.61 8.85
C ARG A 90 12.41 5.83 8.97
N VAL A 91 11.40 5.74 9.82
CA VAL A 91 10.44 6.81 10.08
C VAL A 91 10.24 6.92 11.58
N ILE A 92 10.43 8.13 12.12
CA ILE A 92 10.16 8.40 13.53
C ILE A 92 8.73 8.88 13.68
N ARG A 93 7.91 8.16 14.46
CA ARG A 93 6.55 8.56 14.79
C ARG A 93 6.22 8.18 16.23
N PHE A 94 5.48 9.04 16.93
CA PHE A 94 5.20 8.88 18.36
C PHE A 94 6.47 8.66 19.21
N ASN A 95 7.57 9.32 18.82
CA ASN A 95 8.90 9.16 19.42
C ASN A 95 9.48 7.74 19.37
N ILE A 96 8.99 6.91 18.46
CA ILE A 96 9.51 5.57 18.18
C ILE A 96 10.12 5.59 16.78
N ASP A 97 11.36 5.12 16.68
CA ASP A 97 12.05 4.90 15.40
C ASP A 97 11.58 3.58 14.81
N TYR A 98 10.80 3.66 13.74
CA TYR A 98 10.29 2.52 13.01
C TYR A 98 11.11 2.26 11.77
N THR A 99 11.47 0.99 11.56
CA THR A 99 12.04 0.49 10.32
C THR A 99 10.96 -0.26 9.54
N ILE A 100 10.81 0.12 8.27
CA ILE A 100 9.93 -0.56 7.30
C ILE A 100 10.77 -1.56 6.53
N HIS A 101 10.26 -2.80 6.43
CA HIS A 101 10.88 -3.87 5.67
C HIS A 101 9.98 -4.32 4.53
N PHE A 102 10.60 -4.64 3.40
CA PHE A 102 9.98 -5.26 2.24
C PHE A 102 10.54 -6.67 2.11
N ILE A 103 9.72 -7.67 2.42
CA ILE A 103 10.12 -9.08 2.41
C ILE A 103 9.52 -9.70 1.16
N GLU A 104 10.37 -10.14 0.22
CA GLU A 104 9.91 -10.83 -0.98
C GLU A 104 9.24 -12.15 -0.60
N GLU A 105 8.04 -12.39 -1.13
CA GLU A 105 7.23 -13.58 -0.88
C GLU A 105 6.58 -14.06 -2.17
N MET A 106 6.16 -15.32 -2.22
CA MET A 106 5.40 -15.82 -3.38
C MET A 106 4.13 -14.99 -3.60
N THR A 107 3.88 -14.64 -4.85
CA THR A 107 2.68 -13.90 -5.27
C THR A 107 1.42 -14.70 -4.96
N PRO A 108 0.44 -14.15 -4.21
CA PRO A 108 -0.82 -14.82 -3.99
C PRO A 108 -1.60 -14.96 -5.31
N GLU A 109 -2.31 -16.07 -5.50
CA GLU A 109 -2.93 -16.34 -6.81
C GLU A 109 -4.29 -15.64 -6.99
N ASN A 110 -5.05 -15.49 -5.90
CA ASN A 110 -6.45 -15.10 -5.95
C ASN A 110 -6.60 -13.59 -5.70
N TYR A 111 -6.26 -12.77 -6.71
CA TYR A 111 -6.63 -11.36 -6.77
C TYR A 111 -6.75 -10.90 -8.22
N CYS A 112 -7.29 -9.70 -8.43
CA CYS A 112 -7.18 -9.01 -9.72
C CYS A 112 -6.74 -7.57 -9.48
N VAL A 113 -5.98 -7.00 -10.42
CA VAL A 113 -5.45 -5.62 -10.30
C VAL A 113 -6.59 -4.61 -10.11
N LYS A 114 -7.73 -4.80 -10.79
CA LYS A 114 -8.88 -3.91 -10.64
C LYS A 114 -9.44 -3.92 -9.21
N GLY A 115 -9.41 -5.07 -8.53
CA GLY A 115 -9.80 -5.17 -7.13
C GLY A 115 -8.86 -4.37 -6.22
N LEU A 116 -7.56 -4.43 -6.48
CA LEU A 116 -6.56 -3.66 -5.73
C LEU A 116 -6.70 -2.14 -5.95
N GLU A 117 -6.99 -1.72 -7.19
CA GLU A 117 -7.25 -0.31 -7.50
C GLU A 117 -8.50 0.22 -6.81
N LEU A 118 -9.61 -0.54 -6.86
CA LEU A 118 -10.86 -0.14 -6.20
C LEU A 118 -10.69 -0.06 -4.69
N PHE A 119 -10.00 -1.03 -4.09
CA PHE A 119 -9.65 -1.00 -2.67
C PHE A 119 -8.78 0.22 -2.35
N SER A 120 -7.75 0.49 -3.15
CA SER A 120 -6.82 1.60 -2.94
C SER A 120 -7.55 2.95 -3.04
N SER A 121 -8.40 3.14 -4.05
CA SER A 121 -9.23 4.35 -4.19
C SER A 121 -10.14 4.53 -2.99
N TYR A 122 -10.92 3.49 -2.65
CA TYR A 122 -11.85 3.55 -1.53
C TYR A 122 -11.12 3.91 -0.23
N LEU A 123 -10.02 3.22 0.05
CA LEU A 123 -9.34 3.37 1.32
C LEU A 123 -8.53 4.66 1.41
N PHE A 124 -7.65 4.90 0.43
CA PHE A 124 -6.66 5.96 0.53
C PHE A 124 -7.22 7.32 0.13
N GLN A 125 -8.20 7.34 -0.79
CA GLN A 125 -8.86 8.57 -1.21
C GLN A 125 -10.14 8.82 -0.40
N ASP A 126 -11.08 7.87 -0.37
CA ASP A 126 -12.40 8.15 0.22
C ASP A 126 -12.41 8.09 1.76
N ILE A 127 -11.67 7.16 2.36
CA ILE A 127 -11.64 6.98 3.83
C ILE A 127 -10.54 7.83 4.49
N LEU A 128 -9.37 7.94 3.87
CA LEU A 128 -8.19 8.59 4.46
C LEU A 128 -7.82 9.92 3.83
N GLU A 129 -8.49 10.32 2.75
CA GLU A 129 -8.37 11.65 2.14
C GLU A 129 -6.92 12.02 1.73
N LEU A 130 -6.13 11.04 1.27
CA LEU A 130 -4.75 11.24 0.81
C LEU A 130 -4.68 11.84 -0.61
N TYR A 131 -5.32 12.98 -0.84
CA TYR A 131 -5.46 13.58 -2.18
C TYR A 131 -4.13 13.97 -2.84
N ASP A 132 -3.12 14.34 -2.06
CA ASP A 132 -1.79 14.71 -2.57
C ASP A 132 -0.92 13.47 -2.93
N TRP A 133 -1.41 12.26 -2.64
CA TRP A 133 -0.66 11.03 -2.84
C TRP A 133 -0.89 10.46 -4.24
N ASN A 134 0.05 10.75 -5.14
CA ASN A 134 -0.02 10.35 -6.54
C ASN A 134 0.93 9.17 -6.86
N LEU A 135 0.34 8.03 -7.25
CA LEU A 135 1.05 6.82 -7.66
C LEU A 135 1.10 6.59 -9.19
N THR A 136 0.36 7.36 -9.98
CA THR A 136 0.30 7.23 -11.45
C THR A 136 1.30 8.16 -12.15
N GLY A 137 1.91 9.08 -11.40
CA GLY A 137 2.85 10.06 -11.90
C GLY A 137 2.16 11.36 -12.30
N PRO A 138 2.94 12.38 -12.70
CA PRO A 138 2.41 13.69 -12.99
C PRO A 138 1.40 13.71 -14.15
N GLU A 139 0.28 14.41 -13.97
CA GLU A 139 -0.81 14.53 -14.96
C GLU A 139 -0.51 15.45 -16.17
N TRP A 140 0.70 16.04 -16.26
CA TRP A 140 0.98 17.09 -17.26
C TRP A 140 1.34 16.57 -18.66
N ASP A 141 1.60 15.27 -18.80
CA ASP A 141 1.69 14.64 -20.11
C ASP A 141 0.29 14.19 -20.52
N ASN A 142 -0.23 14.72 -21.64
CA ASN A 142 -1.50 14.32 -22.29
C ASN A 142 -1.50 12.85 -22.80
N GLN A 143 -0.75 11.97 -22.14
CA GLN A 143 -0.70 10.54 -22.39
C GLN A 143 -1.81 9.86 -21.59
N SER A 144 -2.33 8.75 -22.13
CA SER A 144 -3.28 7.89 -21.43
C SER A 144 -2.78 7.58 -20.01
N PRO A 145 -3.65 7.60 -18.99
CA PRO A 145 -3.24 7.37 -17.61
C PRO A 145 -2.56 6.00 -17.51
N GLY A 146 -1.28 5.99 -17.14
CA GLY A 146 -0.53 4.75 -16.94
C GLY A 146 -1.04 3.96 -15.73
N CYS A 147 -0.47 2.77 -15.51
CA CYS A 147 -0.75 2.00 -14.30
C CYS A 147 -0.21 2.72 -13.05
N GLN A 148 -0.79 2.46 -11.89
CA GLN A 148 -0.17 2.84 -10.61
C GLN A 148 1.19 2.16 -10.48
N LYS A 149 2.21 2.89 -10.00
CA LYS A 149 3.56 2.34 -9.81
C LYS A 149 3.59 1.14 -8.86
N PHE A 150 2.76 1.20 -7.83
CA PHE A 150 2.60 0.16 -6.82
C PHE A 150 1.12 -0.16 -6.61
N HIS A 151 0.81 -1.43 -6.38
CA HIS A 151 -0.51 -1.87 -5.94
C HIS A 151 -0.44 -2.42 -4.51
N PHE A 152 -1.49 -2.16 -3.73
CA PHE A 152 -1.58 -2.57 -2.33
C PHE A 152 -2.71 -3.56 -2.13
N MET A 153 -2.41 -4.63 -1.40
CA MET A 153 -3.39 -5.65 -1.03
C MET A 153 -3.41 -5.83 0.50
N PRO A 154 -4.58 -5.73 1.16
CA PRO A 154 -4.67 -6.01 2.58
C PRO A 154 -4.41 -7.50 2.86
N ARG A 155 -3.67 -7.78 3.92
CA ARG A 155 -3.38 -9.15 4.38
C ARG A 155 -4.22 -9.49 5.59
N PHE A 156 -4.84 -10.65 5.52
CA PHE A 156 -5.60 -11.26 6.61
C PHE A 156 -5.04 -12.66 6.85
N VAL A 157 -4.63 -12.92 8.08
CA VAL A 157 -3.98 -14.18 8.46
C VAL A 157 -4.79 -14.90 9.51
N ARG A 158 -4.66 -16.21 9.52
CA ARG A 158 -5.27 -17.08 10.51
C ARG A 158 -4.20 -17.93 11.17
N PHE A 159 -4.35 -18.14 12.47
CA PHE A 159 -3.56 -19.12 13.20
C PHE A 159 -4.17 -20.51 13.00
N LEU A 160 -3.41 -21.41 12.37
CA LEU A 160 -3.80 -22.82 12.27
C LEU A 160 -3.45 -23.55 13.57
N PRO A 161 -4.28 -24.49 14.02
CA PRO A 161 -4.02 -25.26 15.23
C PRO A 161 -2.72 -26.07 15.06
N GLY A 162 -1.74 -25.81 15.93
CA GLY A 162 -0.44 -26.49 15.92
C GLY A 162 0.69 -25.75 15.21
N GLU A 163 0.41 -24.63 14.55
CA GLU A 163 1.44 -23.78 13.96
C GLU A 163 1.81 -22.63 14.90
N THR A 164 3.11 -22.38 15.09
CA THR A 164 3.63 -21.22 15.84
C THR A 164 3.68 -19.96 14.98
N VAL A 165 3.47 -20.08 13.67
CA VAL A 165 3.49 -18.99 12.69
C VAL A 165 2.15 -18.99 11.97
N PRO A 166 1.45 -17.85 11.86
CA PRO A 166 0.18 -17.81 11.16
C PRO A 166 0.40 -18.12 9.67
N SER A 167 -0.34 -19.10 9.14
CA SER A 167 -0.36 -19.34 7.70
C SER A 167 -1.11 -18.19 7.02
N SER A 168 -0.45 -17.49 6.11
CA SER A 168 -1.14 -16.60 5.17
C SER A 168 -1.86 -17.47 4.15
N GLN A 169 -3.08 -17.92 4.44
CA GLN A 169 -3.90 -18.52 3.40
C GLN A 169 -4.23 -17.43 2.37
N ASN A 170 -3.90 -17.74 1.12
CA ASN A 170 -4.05 -16.89 -0.05
C ASN A 170 -5.40 -16.18 -0.03
N SER A 171 -5.33 -14.85 0.14
CA SER A 171 -6.13 -13.88 -0.58
C SER A 171 -7.55 -14.36 -0.89
N LEU A 172 -8.47 -14.24 0.06
CA LEU A 172 -9.88 -14.30 -0.30
C LEU A 172 -10.16 -13.14 -1.24
N CYS A 173 -10.19 -13.43 -2.54
CA CYS A 173 -10.66 -12.53 -3.58
C CYS A 173 -12.18 -12.37 -3.41
N TRP A 174 -12.63 -11.61 -2.42
CA TRP A 174 -14.06 -11.33 -2.30
C TRP A 174 -14.38 -9.86 -2.13
N ARG A 175 -15.14 -9.40 -3.14
CA ARG A 175 -16.05 -8.26 -3.20
C ARG A 175 -16.29 -7.59 -1.85
N MET A 176 -15.65 -6.42 -1.67
CA MET A 176 -16.33 -5.22 -1.16
C MET A 176 -17.13 -5.38 0.15
N LEU A 177 -16.75 -6.32 1.03
CA LEU A 177 -17.32 -6.49 2.38
C LEU A 177 -16.34 -6.03 3.47
N VAL A 178 -15.29 -5.32 3.06
CA VAL A 178 -14.30 -4.68 3.93
C VAL A 178 -14.78 -3.27 4.38
N LEU A 179 -16.00 -2.87 3.98
CA LEU A 179 -16.55 -1.52 4.12
C LEU A 179 -16.69 -1.00 5.57
N HIS A 180 -16.61 -1.86 6.59
CA HIS A 180 -16.80 -1.43 7.99
C HIS A 180 -15.63 -1.71 8.93
N ALA A 181 -14.70 -2.62 8.59
CA ALA A 181 -13.78 -3.18 9.60
C ALA A 181 -12.39 -2.51 9.64
N VAL A 182 -11.98 -1.80 8.59
CA VAL A 182 -10.57 -1.44 8.37
C VAL A 182 -10.15 -0.12 9.00
N VAL A 183 -11.08 0.71 9.48
CA VAL A 183 -10.79 2.12 9.80
C VAL A 183 -9.83 2.32 10.99
N CYS A 184 -9.80 1.42 11.99
CA CYS A 184 -9.02 1.66 13.22
C CYS A 184 -7.54 1.25 13.14
N THR A 185 -7.21 0.10 12.55
CA THR A 185 -5.80 -0.37 12.48
C THR A 185 -5.03 0.29 11.32
N LEU A 186 -5.73 0.79 10.30
CA LEU A 186 -5.09 1.39 9.13
C LEU A 186 -4.53 2.78 9.32
N PHE A 187 -5.14 3.57 10.19
CA PHE A 187 -4.70 4.94 10.46
C PHE A 187 -3.22 4.97 10.93
N PHE A 188 -2.79 3.90 11.61
CA PHE A 188 -1.41 3.75 12.07
C PHE A 188 -0.44 3.31 10.97
N PHE A 189 -0.82 2.30 10.19
CA PHE A 189 0.00 1.80 9.08
C PHE A 189 0.23 2.91 8.03
N ILE A 190 -0.79 3.72 7.76
CA ILE A 190 -0.74 4.73 6.70
C ILE A 190 -0.10 6.04 7.15
N SER A 191 -0.30 6.46 8.41
CA SER A 191 0.39 7.63 8.96
C SER A 191 1.90 7.44 9.12
N LEU A 192 2.38 6.19 9.26
CA LEU A 192 3.80 5.86 9.21
C LEU A 192 4.34 5.79 7.78
N PHE A 193 3.59 5.15 6.88
CA PHE A 193 4.11 4.70 5.60
C PHE A 193 4.10 5.79 4.52
N PHE A 194 3.09 6.67 4.49
CA PHE A 194 2.83 7.53 3.33
C PHE A 194 3.31 8.98 3.45
N TYR A 195 3.73 9.44 4.64
CA TYR A 195 4.23 10.82 4.78
C TYR A 195 5.74 10.95 4.55
N PHE A 196 6.52 9.85 4.60
CA PHE A 196 7.99 9.93 4.57
C PHE A 196 8.71 8.90 3.67
N THR A 197 8.08 7.80 3.26
CA THR A 197 8.80 6.70 2.59
C THR A 197 9.01 6.89 1.09
N PHE A 198 8.31 7.84 0.47
CA PHE A 198 8.45 8.20 -0.94
C PHE A 198 8.63 9.71 -1.11
N ILE A 199 9.49 10.34 -0.29
CA ILE A 199 10.00 11.73 -0.44
C ILE A 199 11.52 11.69 -0.48
#